data_AF-A0A8S4QSZ7-F1
#
_entry.id   AF-A0A8S4QSZ7-F1
#
_cell.length_a   1.000
_cell.length_b   1.000
_cell.length_c   1.000
_cell.angle_alpha   90.00
_cell.angle_beta   90.00
_cell.angle_gamma   90.00
#
_symmetry.space_group_name_H-M   'P 1'
#
loop_
_entity.id
_entity.type
_entity.pdbx_description
1 polymer ?
#
loop_
_entity_poly.entity_id
_entity_poly.type
_entity_poly.pdbx_seq_one_letter_code
_entity_poly.pdbx_strand_id
1 'polypeptide(L)'
;MGLIRRLRVTQPAIERVMLGVSLRDRIRIVEIRRRARVTDIAQRVAQLKWQWAGHIVRRKDGRWGPKVLEWQPRTGKRSFGRRQRGGQTTLSA
;
A
#
# COMPACT_ATOMS: atom_id res chain seq x y z
N MET A 1 9.59 -12.82 -5.70
CA MET A 1 10.43 -11.69 -5.19
C MET A 1 11.11 -10.82 -6.27
N GLY A 2 11.02 -11.12 -7.58
CA GLY A 2 11.81 -10.42 -8.61
C GLY A 2 11.36 -9.00 -9.01
N LEU A 3 10.07 -8.66 -8.88
CA LEU A 3 9.53 -7.40 -9.39
C LEU A 3 10.07 -6.17 -8.66
N ILE A 4 10.14 -6.23 -7.33
CA ILE A 4 10.64 -5.12 -6.49
C ILE A 4 12.11 -4.83 -6.83
N ARG A 5 12.92 -5.87 -7.07
CA ARG A 5 14.33 -5.71 -7.46
C ARG A 5 14.45 -4.98 -8.79
N ARG A 6 13.63 -5.32 -9.78
CA ARG A 6 13.61 -4.64 -11.09
C ARG A 6 13.22 -3.17 -10.94
N LEU A 7 12.14 -2.89 -10.21
CA LEU A 7 11.67 -1.53 -9.95
C LEU A 7 12.72 -0.66 -9.23
N ARG A 8 13.45 -1.25 -8.28
CA ARG A 8 14.52 -0.56 -7.54
C ARG A 8 15.69 -0.15 -8.44
N VAL A 9 15.97 -0.91 -9.50
CA VAL A 9 17.04 -0.63 -10.48
C VAL A 9 16.56 0.35 -11.55
N THR A 10 15.28 0.30 -11.96
CA THR A 10 14.73 1.22 -12.96
C THR A 10 14.49 2.62 -12.40
N GLN A 11 14.16 2.75 -11.11
CA GLN A 11 13.86 4.04 -10.48
C GLN A 11 14.98 5.09 -10.65
N PRO A 12 16.27 4.81 -10.34
CA PRO A 12 17.33 5.79 -10.52
C PRO A 12 17.56 6.22 -11.97
N ALA A 13 17.22 5.38 -12.95
CA ALA A 13 17.32 5.74 -14.36
C ALA A 13 16.27 6.79 -14.73
N ILE A 14 15.04 6.63 -14.22
CA ILE A 14 13.96 7.59 -14.40
C ILE A 14 14.29 8.91 -13.67
N GLU A 15 14.79 8.84 -12.43
CA GLU A 15 15.19 10.01 -11.65
C GLU A 15 16.32 10.80 -12.33
N ARG A 16 17.26 10.13 -13.01
CA ARG A 16 18.31 10.80 -13.79
C ARG A 16 17.72 11.63 -14.94
N VAL A 17 16.75 11.08 -15.67
CA VAL A 17 16.06 11.80 -16.75
C VAL A 17 15.30 13.01 -16.18
N MET A 18 14.59 12.84 -15.08
CA MET A 18 13.85 13.93 -14.42
C MET A 18 14.76 15.07 -13.96
N LEU A 19 15.96 14.75 -13.49
CA LEU A 19 16.93 15.74 -12.99
C LEU A 19 17.89 16.25 -14.08
N GLY A 20 17.80 15.76 -15.31
CA GLY A 20 18.74 16.11 -16.39
C GLY A 20 20.18 15.65 -16.15
N VAL A 21 20.39 14.61 -15.34
CA VAL A 21 21.73 14.13 -14.93
C VAL A 21 22.21 13.03 -15.87
N SER A 22 23.40 13.21 -16.44
CA SER A 22 24.04 12.23 -17.31
C SER A 22 24.75 11.14 -16.52
N LEU A 23 25.13 10.04 -17.19
CA LEU A 23 26.00 9.02 -16.59
C LEU A 23 27.44 9.52 -16.38
N ARG A 24 27.87 10.56 -17.13
CA ARG A 24 29.22 11.13 -17.07
C ARG A 24 29.46 11.88 -15.77
N ASP A 25 28.41 12.40 -15.15
CA ASP A 25 28.48 13.15 -13.90
C ASP A 25 28.87 12.26 -12.70
N ARG A 26 28.84 10.93 -12.87
CA ARG A 26 29.23 9.92 -11.87
C ARG A 26 28.60 10.13 -10.47
N ILE A 27 27.44 10.80 -10.43
CA ILE A 27 26.71 11.06 -9.20
C ILE A 27 26.18 9.74 -8.62
N ARG A 28 26.35 9.56 -7.31
CA ARG A 28 25.88 8.39 -6.56
C ARG A 28 24.35 8.31 -6.61
N ILE A 29 23.82 7.08 -6.67
CA ILE A 29 22.38 6.82 -6.71
C ILE A 29 21.66 7.36 -5.46
N VAL A 30 22.31 7.34 -4.30
CA VAL A 30 21.76 7.89 -3.05
C VAL A 30 21.49 9.39 -3.19
N GLU A 31 22.40 10.11 -3.83
CA GLU A 31 22.28 11.57 -4.02
C GLU A 31 21.19 11.91 -5.04
N ILE A 32 21.06 11.10 -6.09
CA ILE A 32 19.99 11.22 -7.09
C ILE A 32 18.62 11.06 -6.43
N ARG A 33 18.44 10.04 -5.59
CA ARG A 33 17.21 9.82 -4.82
C ARG A 33 16.90 10.98 -3.87
N ARG A 34 17.92 11.49 -3.17
CA ARG A 34 17.77 12.65 -2.27
C ARG A 34 17.33 13.91 -3.00
N ARG A 35 17.88 14.16 -4.21
CA ARG A 35 17.54 15.32 -5.04
C ARG A 35 16.15 15.20 -5.65
N ALA A 36 15.78 14.01 -6.13
CA ALA A 36 14.49 13.78 -6.78
C ALA A 36 13.31 13.91 -5.79
N ARG A 37 13.54 13.67 -4.49
CA ARG A 37 12.50 13.65 -3.43
C ARG A 37 11.29 12.75 -3.77
N VAL A 38 11.51 11.76 -4.63
CA VAL A 38 10.50 10.78 -5.05
C VAL A 38 10.36 9.69 -3.99
N THR A 39 9.13 9.32 -3.67
CA THR A 39 8.83 8.24 -2.73
C THR A 39 9.43 6.91 -3.19
N ASP A 40 10.00 6.13 -2.27
CA ASP A 40 10.52 4.79 -2.60
C ASP A 40 9.41 3.91 -3.19
N ILE A 41 9.64 3.38 -4.40
CA ILE A 41 8.67 2.54 -5.11
C ILE A 41 8.34 1.28 -4.30
N ALA A 42 9.29 0.72 -3.56
CA ALA A 42 9.01 -0.46 -2.72
C ALA A 42 7.96 -0.15 -1.64
N GLN A 43 8.09 1.02 -0.99
CA GLN A 43 7.12 1.49 0.00
C GLN A 43 5.77 1.77 -0.66
N ARG A 44 5.76 2.43 -1.84
CA ARG A 44 4.53 2.74 -2.57
C ARG A 44 3.79 1.47 -3.01
N VAL A 45 4.51 0.47 -3.54
CA VAL A 45 3.93 -0.82 -3.92
C VAL A 45 3.35 -1.54 -2.71
N ALA A 46 4.06 -1.55 -1.58
CA ALA A 46 3.54 -2.14 -0.35
C ALA A 46 2.26 -1.42 0.13
N GLN A 47 2.26 -0.09 0.14
CA GLN A 47 1.10 0.70 0.51
C GLN A 47 -0.10 0.41 -0.39
N LEU A 48 0.09 0.39 -1.71
CA LEU A 48 -0.97 0.11 -2.68
C LEU A 48 -1.54 -1.30 -2.50
N LYS A 49 -0.69 -2.29 -2.22
CA LYS A 49 -1.14 -3.65 -1.91
C LYS A 49 -2.01 -3.69 -0.65
N TRP A 50 -1.61 -2.99 0.41
CA TRP A 50 -2.40 -2.91 1.63
C TRP A 50 -3.70 -2.12 1.45
N GLN A 51 -3.68 -1.03 0.68
CA GLN A 51 -4.90 -0.28 0.33
C GLN A 51 -5.88 -1.14 -0.47
N TRP A 52 -5.38 -1.91 -1.43
CA TRP A 52 -6.18 -2.88 -2.16
C TRP A 52 -6.77 -3.93 -1.22
N ALA A 53 -5.96 -4.53 -0.35
CA ALA A 53 -6.44 -5.51 0.62
C ALA A 53 -7.55 -4.94 1.52
N GLY A 54 -7.38 -3.72 2.04
CA GLY A 54 -8.41 -3.03 2.81
C GLY A 54 -9.67 -2.69 2.01
N HIS A 55 -9.51 -2.33 0.73
CA HIS A 55 -10.64 -2.15 -0.19
C HIS A 55 -11.41 -3.46 -0.39
N ILE A 56 -10.71 -4.57 -0.62
CA ILE A 56 -11.33 -5.90 -0.74
C ILE A 56 -12.14 -6.26 0.50
N VAL A 57 -11.60 -6.09 1.70
CA VAL A 57 -12.30 -6.42 2.96
C VAL A 57 -13.58 -5.61 3.15
N ARG A 58 -13.62 -4.36 2.69
CA ARG A 58 -14.81 -3.50 2.82
C ARG A 58 -15.90 -3.79 1.80
N ARG A 59 -15.59 -4.49 0.70
CA ARG A 59 -16.58 -4.84 -0.32
C ARG A 59 -17.53 -5.92 0.20
N LYS A 60 -18.84 -5.72 0.02
CA LYS A 60 -19.91 -6.64 0.47
C LYS A 60 -20.49 -7.50 -0.65
N ASP A 61 -19.88 -7.47 -1.83
CA ASP A 61 -20.43 -7.99 -3.08
C ASP A 61 -20.40 -9.53 -3.21
N GLY A 62 -20.22 -10.26 -2.10
CA GLY A 62 -20.22 -11.73 -2.06
C GLY A 62 -19.09 -12.43 -2.84
N ARG A 63 -18.17 -11.68 -3.44
CA ARG A 63 -17.06 -12.20 -4.26
C ARG A 63 -16.04 -12.98 -3.41
N TRP A 64 -15.20 -13.76 -4.08
CA TRP A 64 -14.15 -14.55 -3.44
C TRP A 64 -13.08 -13.71 -2.73
N GLY A 65 -12.89 -12.44 -3.11
CA GLY A 65 -11.84 -11.57 -2.56
C GLY A 65 -11.81 -11.50 -1.02
N PRO A 66 -12.92 -11.10 -0.36
CA PRO A 66 -13.04 -11.17 1.10
C PRO A 66 -12.75 -12.56 1.68
N LYS A 67 -13.30 -13.63 1.07
CA LYS A 67 -13.13 -15.02 1.54
C LYS A 67 -11.67 -15.51 1.47
N VAL A 68 -10.93 -15.10 0.44
CA VAL A 68 -9.51 -15.44 0.25
C VAL A 68 -8.64 -14.68 1.26
N LEU A 69 -9.02 -13.45 1.61
CA LEU A 69 -8.25 -12.64 2.55
C LEU A 69 -8.55 -13.00 4.02
N GLU A 70 -9.79 -13.37 4.32
CA GLU A 70 -10.25 -13.84 5.62
C GLU A 70 -9.94 -15.34 5.77
N TRP A 71 -8.65 -15.68 5.89
CA TRP A 71 -8.21 -17.07 6.04
C TRP A 71 -8.79 -17.76 7.29
N GLN A 72 -9.17 -16.97 8.30
CA GLN A 72 -9.93 -17.40 9.47
C GLN A 72 -11.24 -16.60 9.54
N PRO A 73 -12.40 -17.25 9.35
CA PRO A 73 -13.69 -16.57 9.42
C PRO A 73 -13.86 -15.90 10.78
N ARG A 74 -14.15 -14.59 10.81
CA ARG A 74 -14.56 -13.89 12.04
C ARG A 74 -15.91 -14.35 12.58
N THR A 75 -16.54 -15.32 11.92
CA THR A 75 -17.78 -16.02 12.31
C THR A 75 -17.63 -16.89 13.58
N GLY A 76 -16.68 -16.59 14.47
CA GLY A 76 -16.77 -17.04 15.84
C GLY A 76 -17.91 -16.29 16.53
N LYS A 77 -18.91 -17.01 17.05
CA LYS A 77 -19.94 -16.42 17.91
C LYS A 77 -19.22 -15.68 19.05
N ARG A 78 -19.30 -14.34 19.08
CA ARG A 78 -18.82 -13.57 20.24
C ARG A 78 -19.58 -14.07 21.47
N SER A 79 -18.86 -14.28 22.58
CA SER A 79 -19.47 -14.63 23.85
C SER A 79 -20.54 -13.59 24.22
N PHE A 80 -21.73 -14.08 24.60
CA PHE A 80 -22.82 -13.26 25.12
C PHE A 80 -22.27 -12.36 26.24
N GLY A 81 -22.27 -11.04 26.04
CA GLY A 81 -21.84 -10.07 27.06
C GLY A 81 -21.05 -8.86 26.56
N ARG A 82 -20.40 -8.92 25.39
CA ARG A 82 -19.66 -7.75 24.87
C ARG A 82 -20.58 -6.83 24.05
N ARG A 83 -21.13 -5.80 24.71
CA ARG A 83 -21.90 -4.72 24.08
C ARG A 83 -21.11 -4.09 22.91
N GLN A 84 -21.77 -3.87 21.79
CA GLN A 84 -21.21 -3.08 20.69
C GLN A 84 -21.01 -1.65 21.18
N ARG A 85 -19.81 -1.07 21.03
CA ARG A 85 -19.69 0.39 21.05
C ARG A 85 -20.35 0.87 19.75
N GLY A 86 -21.62 1.23 19.85
CA GLY A 86 -22.34 1.91 18.78
C GLY A 86 -21.59 3.19 18.41
N GLY A 87 -21.41 3.42 17.11
CA GLY A 87 -21.08 4.75 16.63
C GLY A 87 -22.20 5.69 17.06
N GLN A 88 -21.84 6.73 17.80
CA GLN A 88 -22.73 7.82 18.12
C GLN A 88 -23.01 8.57 16.80
N THR A 89 -24.17 8.34 16.21
CA THR A 89 -24.78 9.30 15.30
C THR A 89 -26.05 9.78 15.98
N THR A 90 -25.89 10.73 16.89
CA THR A 90 -26.96 11.64 17.28
C THR A 90 -27.01 12.73 16.22
N LEU A 91 -28.16 12.92 15.58
CA LEU A 91 -28.94 14.14 15.71
C LEU A 91 -30.26 13.97 14.93
N SER A 92 -31.32 14.06 15.71
CA SER A 92 -32.72 14.12 15.33
C SER A 92 -33.06 15.53 14.83
N ALA A 93 -33.96 15.60 13.84
CA ALA A 93 -35.09 16.52 13.67
C ALA A 93 -35.44 16.61 12.18
#